data_AF-A0A369BAG7-F1
#
_entry.id   AF-A0A369BAG7-F1
#
_cell.length_a   1.000
_cell.length_b   1.000
_cell.length_c   1.000
_cell.angle_alpha   90.00
_cell.angle_beta   90.00
_cell.angle_gamma   90.00
#
_symmetry.space_group_name_H-M   'P 1'
#
loop_
_entity.id
_entity.type
_entity.pdbx_description
1 polymer ?
#
loop_
_entity_poly.entity_id
_entity_poly.type
_entity_poly.pdbx_seq_one_letter_code
_entity_poly.pdbx_strand_id
1 'polypeptide(L)'
;MFGDFMALDVIQKVLLSTVLVSIPEEIFVFMTTLILMGEFDYWKEDECDRLFEKWDYVRVFVPAVICALLSNILRYAGVDSGIITIAMIATGLILMVLTGDLWDDAKVMRWIGKAALYLLIVVLAIGIIDFLSIPFVIYATGKTLHEIQNNIFLFFMLCLTSRVIEYTILVFLIAKKRTLLKANIINIVFESKILTTLSFLVLTCNFALLMIMVRIIGYEKALESMSFDLRLLVIMATCILPVLNISLFFWSIYYVKNREVQKQKNLAEKLDDLTKEIKLCTNSDFYDNIKWKLTSVQKDMEDISLNLYHTPENN
;
A
#
# COMPACT_ATOMS: atom_id res chain seq x y z
N MET A 1 10.88 33.33 17.62
CA MET A 1 10.32 32.05 17.14
C MET A 1 11.28 30.88 17.35
N PHE A 2 12.57 30.97 16.98
CA PHE A 2 13.56 29.89 17.26
C PHE A 2 14.19 29.92 18.68
N GLY A 3 14.10 31.04 19.41
CA GLY A 3 14.67 31.18 20.75
C GLY A 3 14.08 30.24 21.80
N ASP A 4 12.78 29.92 21.68
CA ASP A 4 12.08 29.00 22.59
C ASP A 4 12.28 27.52 22.22
N PHE A 5 12.78 27.23 21.01
CA PHE A 5 13.01 25.86 20.55
C PHE A 5 14.20 25.18 21.27
N MET A 6 15.11 25.99 21.81
CA MET A 6 16.26 25.53 22.61
C MET A 6 15.96 25.45 24.11
N ALA A 7 14.72 25.72 24.51
CA ALA A 7 14.30 25.54 25.90
C ALA A 7 14.35 24.05 26.28
N LEU A 8 14.86 23.76 27.47
CA LEU A 8 15.12 22.40 27.94
C LEU A 8 13.84 21.53 27.95
N ASP A 9 12.68 22.14 28.22
CA ASP A 9 11.39 21.48 28.23
C ASP A 9 10.93 21.03 26.83
N VAL A 10 11.19 21.85 25.80
CA VAL A 10 10.90 21.52 24.39
C VAL A 10 11.82 20.40 23.92
N ILE A 11 13.12 20.47 24.22
CA ILE A 11 14.09 19.43 23.87
C ILE A 11 13.68 18.10 24.51
N GLN A 12 13.31 18.10 25.79
CA GLN A 12 12.86 16.90 26.49
C GLN A 12 11.59 16.32 25.87
N LYS A 13 10.62 17.16 25.52
CA LYS A 13 9.39 16.75 24.82
C LYS A 13 9.68 16.13 23.46
N VAL A 14 10.55 16.73 22.65
CA VAL A 14 10.99 16.20 21.36
C VAL A 14 11.61 14.80 21.54
N LEU A 15 12.57 14.66 22.46
CA LEU A 15 13.28 13.39 22.68
C LEU A 15 12.34 12.29 23.16
N LEU A 16 11.49 12.58 24.16
CA LEU A 16 10.56 11.59 24.71
C LEU A 16 9.50 11.17 23.67
N SER A 17 8.91 12.12 22.95
CA SER A 17 7.95 11.81 21.88
C SER A 17 8.60 11.03 20.74
N THR A 18 9.85 11.34 20.40
CA THR A 18 10.61 10.60 19.38
C THR A 18 10.81 9.15 19.81
N VAL A 19 11.34 8.91 21.01
CA VAL A 19 11.71 7.56 21.46
C VAL A 19 10.49 6.70 21.77
N LEU A 20 9.48 7.27 22.44
CA LEU A 20 8.35 6.49 22.96
C LEU A 20 7.22 6.31 21.95
N VAL A 21 7.08 7.21 20.98
CA VAL A 21 5.96 7.21 20.05
C VAL A 21 6.44 7.07 18.61
N SER A 22 7.27 7.99 18.14
CA SER A 22 7.58 8.08 16.71
C SER A 22 8.55 7.00 16.21
N ILE A 23 9.58 6.59 16.95
CA ILE A 23 10.45 5.50 16.50
C ILE A 23 9.66 4.19 16.33
N PRO A 24 8.84 3.75 17.32
CA PRO A 24 7.99 2.57 17.14
C PRO A 24 7.06 2.67 15.92
N GLU A 25 6.47 3.84 15.67
CA GLU A 25 5.64 4.14 14.50
C GLU A 25 6.40 3.94 13.19
N GLU A 26 7.53 4.61 13.06
CA GLU A 26 8.29 4.60 11.82
C GLU A 26 8.92 3.22 11.56
N ILE A 27 9.31 2.49 12.60
CA ILE A 27 9.70 1.07 12.45
C ILE A 27 8.56 0.27 11.84
N PHE A 28 7.32 0.45 12.31
CA PHE A 28 6.16 -0.19 11.70
C PHE A 28 5.98 0.21 10.23
N VAL A 29 6.14 1.50 9.90
CA VAL A 29 6.05 2.02 8.52
C VAL A 29 7.03 1.30 7.59
N PHE A 30 8.32 1.37 7.90
CA PHE A 30 9.37 0.88 7.01
C PHE A 30 9.39 -0.64 6.95
N MET A 31 9.21 -1.31 8.10
CA MET A 31 9.19 -2.77 8.13
C MET A 31 7.99 -3.34 7.37
N THR A 32 6.78 -2.77 7.55
CA THR A 32 5.59 -3.20 6.81
C THR A 32 5.75 -2.94 5.33
N THR A 33 6.27 -1.77 4.93
CA THR A 33 6.50 -1.43 3.52
C THR A 33 7.44 -2.45 2.86
N LEU A 34 8.58 -2.76 3.48
CA LEU A 34 9.54 -3.73 2.96
C LEU A 34 9.00 -5.17 2.94
N ILE A 35 8.19 -5.57 3.94
CA ILE A 35 7.48 -6.87 3.93
C ILE A 35 6.54 -6.95 2.75
N LEU A 36 5.74 -5.91 2.51
CA LEU A 36 4.76 -5.88 1.42
C LEU A 36 5.44 -5.86 0.04
N MET A 37 6.61 -5.23 -0.07
CA MET A 37 7.46 -5.28 -1.27
C MET A 37 8.06 -6.65 -1.53
N GLY A 38 8.19 -7.49 -0.49
CA GLY A 38 8.84 -8.80 -0.56
C GLY A 38 10.35 -8.75 -0.39
N GLU A 39 10.91 -7.65 0.12
CA GLU A 39 12.36 -7.47 0.27
C GLU A 39 12.99 -8.45 1.27
N PHE A 40 12.20 -9.00 2.19
CA PHE A 40 12.67 -9.99 3.16
C PHE A 40 12.49 -11.44 2.69
N ASP A 41 12.40 -11.72 1.38
CA ASP A 41 12.15 -13.07 0.86
C ASP A 41 13.43 -13.89 0.58
N TYR A 42 14.62 -13.30 0.72
CA TYR A 42 15.93 -13.94 0.52
C TYR A 42 16.24 -15.07 1.52
N TRP A 43 15.57 -15.14 2.68
CA TRP A 43 15.69 -16.28 3.63
C TRP A 43 15.30 -17.65 3.04
N LYS A 44 14.75 -17.67 1.82
CA LYS A 44 14.46 -18.89 1.04
C LYS A 44 15.66 -19.36 0.22
N GLU A 45 16.68 -18.52 0.08
CA GLU A 45 17.92 -18.82 -0.63
C GLU A 45 18.86 -19.54 0.33
N ASP A 46 19.59 -20.54 -0.18
CA ASP A 46 20.44 -21.42 0.64
C ASP A 46 21.56 -20.66 1.39
N GLU A 47 21.82 -19.40 1.02
CA GLU A 47 22.86 -18.54 1.60
C GLU A 47 22.37 -17.74 2.84
N CYS A 48 21.06 -17.72 3.11
CA CYS A 48 20.47 -16.89 4.18
C CYS A 48 19.72 -17.72 5.22
N ASP A 49 20.31 -17.86 6.42
CA ASP A 49 19.76 -18.67 7.52
C ASP A 49 18.66 -17.97 8.33
N ARG A 50 18.48 -16.65 8.16
CA ARG A 50 17.62 -15.83 9.03
C ARG A 50 16.58 -15.04 8.25
N LEU A 51 15.46 -14.78 8.92
CA LEU A 51 14.39 -13.93 8.40
C LEU A 51 14.81 -12.46 8.25
N PHE A 52 15.75 -12.01 9.10
CA PHE A 52 16.33 -10.67 9.07
C PHE A 52 17.83 -10.77 9.18
N GLU A 53 18.52 -10.12 8.26
CA GLU A 53 19.97 -10.03 8.23
C GLU A 53 20.46 -8.69 8.77
N LYS A 54 21.77 -8.60 9.03
CA LYS A 54 22.35 -7.40 9.67
C LYS A 54 22.11 -6.12 8.87
N TRP A 55 22.10 -6.19 7.55
CA TRP A 55 21.86 -5.04 6.67
C TRP A 55 20.41 -4.55 6.72
N ASP A 56 19.45 -5.41 7.05
CA ASP A 56 18.03 -5.01 7.15
C ASP A 56 17.75 -4.09 8.31
N TYR A 57 18.52 -4.22 9.40
CA TYR A 57 18.46 -3.28 10.50
C TYR A 57 18.78 -1.87 10.03
N VAL A 58 19.76 -1.69 9.14
CA VAL A 58 20.09 -0.37 8.59
C VAL A 58 18.94 0.16 7.73
N ARG A 59 18.38 -0.70 6.87
CA ARG A 59 17.25 -0.38 5.96
C ARG A 59 15.96 0.01 6.67
N VAL A 60 15.73 -0.49 7.89
CA VAL A 60 14.54 -0.14 8.68
C VAL A 60 14.85 0.97 9.68
N PHE A 61 15.92 0.81 10.47
CA PHE A 61 16.18 1.67 11.62
C PHE A 61 16.66 3.06 11.23
N VAL A 62 17.51 3.19 10.20
CA VAL A 62 18.01 4.51 9.78
C VAL A 62 16.88 5.39 9.25
N PRO A 63 16.03 4.93 8.30
CA PRO A 63 14.86 5.70 7.91
C PRO A 63 13.96 6.01 9.10
N ALA A 64 13.70 5.03 9.96
CA ALA A 64 12.81 5.21 11.11
C ALA A 64 13.26 6.31 12.07
N VAL A 65 14.54 6.31 12.47
CA VAL A 65 15.06 7.31 13.41
C VAL A 65 15.08 8.70 12.79
N ILE A 66 15.50 8.84 11.53
CA ILE A 66 15.57 10.14 10.86
C ILE A 66 14.17 10.74 10.67
N CYS A 67 13.22 9.93 10.19
CA CYS A 67 11.82 10.31 10.05
C CYS A 67 11.21 10.68 11.42
N ALA A 68 11.41 9.86 12.45
CA ALA A 68 10.90 10.13 13.79
C ALA A 68 11.43 11.45 14.35
N LEU A 69 12.73 11.73 14.18
CA LEU A 69 13.32 13.00 14.61
C LEU A 69 12.76 14.18 13.81
N LEU A 70 12.71 14.07 12.48
CA LEU A 70 12.22 15.13 11.60
C LEU A 70 10.77 15.49 11.91
N SER A 71 9.88 14.50 12.03
CA SER A 71 8.46 14.73 12.35
C SER A 71 8.27 15.45 13.67
N ASN A 72 9.01 15.07 14.72
CA ASN A 72 8.92 15.73 16.01
C ASN A 72 9.49 17.16 15.96
N ILE A 73 10.65 17.37 15.32
CA ILE A 73 11.23 18.70 15.15
C ILE A 73 10.23 19.64 14.46
N LEU A 74 9.64 19.21 13.34
CA LEU A 74 8.68 20.02 12.60
C LEU A 74 7.39 20.26 13.41
N ARG A 75 6.91 19.25 14.15
CA ARG A 75 5.72 19.36 15.00
C ARG A 75 5.90 20.41 16.09
N TYR A 76 7.02 20.35 16.82
CA TYR A 76 7.31 21.33 17.87
C TYR A 76 7.69 22.71 17.29
N ALA A 77 8.06 22.79 16.00
CA ALA A 77 8.28 24.06 15.30
C ALA A 77 6.97 24.72 14.85
N GLY A 78 5.82 24.06 15.07
CA GLY A 78 4.50 24.57 14.71
C GLY A 78 4.17 24.44 13.22
N VAL A 79 4.85 23.54 12.50
CA VAL A 79 4.55 23.26 11.10
C VAL A 79 3.20 22.54 10.99
N ASP A 80 2.43 22.86 9.96
CA ASP A 80 1.14 22.22 9.69
C ASP A 80 1.29 20.70 9.55
N SER A 81 0.36 19.96 10.17
CA SER A 81 0.38 18.49 10.18
C SER A 81 0.40 17.86 8.79
N GLY A 82 -0.28 18.46 7.79
CA GLY A 82 -0.27 17.95 6.42
C GLY A 82 1.07 18.13 5.74
N ILE A 83 1.75 19.25 5.98
CA ILE A 83 3.11 19.48 5.48
C ILE A 83 4.08 18.49 6.11
N ILE A 84 3.95 18.21 7.42
CA ILE A 84 4.77 17.22 8.12
C ILE A 84 4.59 15.85 7.45
N THR A 85 3.35 15.39 7.25
CA THR A 85 3.11 14.06 6.65
C THR A 85 3.68 13.96 5.24
N ILE A 86 3.54 15.00 4.40
CA ILE A 86 4.11 15.02 3.05
C ILE A 86 5.64 14.97 3.10
N ALA A 87 6.26 15.76 3.97
CA ALA A 87 7.71 15.77 4.16
C ALA A 87 8.22 14.39 4.60
N MET A 88 7.50 13.75 5.52
CA MET A 88 7.82 12.43 6.04
C MET A 88 7.74 11.33 4.98
N ILE A 89 6.72 11.34 4.12
CA ILE A 89 6.62 10.42 2.97
C ILE A 89 7.81 10.63 2.03
N ALA A 90 8.13 11.88 1.68
CA ALA A 90 9.22 12.19 0.77
C ALA A 90 10.59 11.78 1.35
N THR A 91 10.87 12.13 2.60
CA THR A 91 12.10 11.75 3.31
C THR A 91 12.20 10.25 3.47
N GLY A 92 11.13 9.57 3.87
CA GLY A 92 11.09 8.12 4.00
C GLY A 92 11.41 7.42 2.68
N LEU A 93 10.81 7.86 1.58
CA LEU A 93 11.09 7.30 0.25
C LEU A 93 12.56 7.51 -0.16
N ILE A 94 13.11 8.72 0.05
CA ILE A 94 14.52 9.00 -0.26
C ILE A 94 15.45 8.07 0.55
N LEU A 95 15.20 7.93 1.86
CA LEU A 95 16.04 7.10 2.73
C LEU A 95 15.91 5.61 2.38
N MET A 96 14.72 5.14 1.99
CA MET A 96 14.55 3.78 1.48
C MET A 96 15.37 3.53 0.22
N VAL A 97 15.42 4.49 -0.72
CA VAL A 97 16.24 4.37 -1.93
C VAL A 97 17.73 4.38 -1.60
N LEU A 98 18.16 5.25 -0.69
CA LEU A 98 19.57 5.34 -0.28
C LEU A 98 20.06 4.09 0.48
N THR A 99 19.18 3.46 1.27
CA THR A 99 19.53 2.26 2.05
C THR A 99 19.25 0.95 1.33
N GLY A 100 18.46 0.97 0.24
CA GLY A 100 18.06 -0.20 -0.54
C GLY A 100 19.15 -0.81 -1.43
N ASP A 101 20.32 -0.17 -1.56
CA ASP A 101 21.45 -0.61 -2.39
C ASP A 101 21.06 -0.87 -3.87
N LEU A 102 20.48 0.15 -4.50
CA LEU A 102 19.85 0.04 -5.82
C LEU A 102 20.70 0.59 -6.98
N TRP A 103 21.93 1.03 -6.73
CA TRP A 103 22.60 2.00 -7.60
C TRP A 103 23.01 1.50 -9.00
N ASP A 104 22.87 0.21 -9.31
CA ASP A 104 23.26 -0.38 -10.60
C ASP A 104 22.18 -1.25 -11.30
N ASP A 105 20.92 -1.26 -10.84
CA ASP A 105 19.87 -2.10 -11.45
C ASP A 105 18.97 -1.33 -12.46
N ALA A 106 18.80 -1.88 -13.68
CA ALA A 106 17.86 -1.34 -14.67
C ALA A 106 16.40 -1.34 -14.17
N LYS A 107 16.07 -2.10 -13.13
CA LYS A 107 14.74 -2.19 -12.51
C LYS A 107 14.50 -1.17 -11.39
N VAL A 108 15.45 -0.28 -11.09
CA VAL A 108 15.36 0.75 -10.04
C VAL A 108 14.04 1.52 -10.07
N MET A 109 13.63 2.03 -11.23
CA MET A 109 12.40 2.85 -11.31
C MET A 109 11.14 2.06 -10.93
N ARG A 110 11.10 0.77 -11.26
CA ARG A 110 9.98 -0.11 -10.87
C ARG A 110 10.00 -0.40 -9.39
N TRP A 111 11.19 -0.57 -8.80
CA TRP A 111 11.37 -0.73 -7.37
C TRP A 111 10.93 0.51 -6.60
N ILE A 112 11.37 1.70 -7.01
CA ILE A 112 10.98 2.99 -6.42
C ILE A 112 9.46 3.18 -6.50
N GLY A 113 8.86 2.87 -7.66
CA GLY A 113 7.42 2.93 -7.82
C GLY A 113 6.67 2.01 -6.86
N LYS A 114 7.14 0.76 -6.69
CA LYS A 114 6.57 -0.18 -5.71
C LYS A 114 6.70 0.35 -4.29
N ALA A 115 7.90 0.80 -3.91
CA ALA A 115 8.16 1.37 -2.59
C ALA A 115 7.21 2.54 -2.30
N ALA A 116 7.08 3.48 -3.22
CA ALA A 116 6.16 4.61 -3.08
C ALA A 116 4.71 4.18 -2.93
N LEU A 117 4.25 3.22 -3.75
CA LEU A 117 2.87 2.70 -3.67
C LEU A 117 2.59 2.06 -2.31
N TYR A 118 3.47 1.16 -1.83
CA TYR A 118 3.30 0.50 -0.54
C TYR A 118 3.45 1.45 0.63
N LEU A 119 4.40 2.40 0.56
CA LEU A 119 4.57 3.43 1.58
C LEU A 119 3.29 4.25 1.74
N LEU A 120 2.66 4.67 0.63
CA LEU A 120 1.38 5.38 0.67
C LEU A 120 0.25 4.53 1.28
N ILE A 121 0.18 3.24 0.96
CA ILE A 121 -0.80 2.32 1.57
C ILE A 121 -0.60 2.23 3.08
N VAL A 122 0.65 2.08 3.53
CA VAL A 122 0.99 1.95 4.96
C VAL A 122 0.72 3.24 5.72
N VAL A 123 1.12 4.40 5.18
CA VAL A 123 0.84 5.71 5.78
C VAL A 123 -0.67 5.97 5.87
N LEU A 124 -1.43 5.59 4.84
CA LEU A 124 -2.89 5.68 4.89
C LEU A 124 -3.49 4.77 5.96
N ALA A 125 -2.97 3.54 6.10
CA ALA A 125 -3.41 2.62 7.13
C ALA A 125 -3.18 3.17 8.54
N ILE A 126 -2.01 3.77 8.81
CA ILE A 126 -1.72 4.44 10.09
C ILE A 126 -2.68 5.60 10.30
N GLY A 127 -2.90 6.43 9.28
CA GLY A 127 -3.86 7.53 9.37
C GLY A 127 -5.27 7.06 9.72
N ILE A 128 -5.72 5.91 9.19
CA ILE A 128 -7.02 5.30 9.54
C ILE A 128 -7.03 4.81 10.99
N ILE A 129 -5.96 4.14 11.44
CA ILE A 129 -5.83 3.64 12.82
C ILE A 129 -5.88 4.81 13.81
N ASP A 130 -5.10 5.87 13.55
CA ASP A 130 -5.08 7.06 14.38
C ASP A 130 -6.41 7.82 14.34
N PHE A 131 -7.04 7.93 13.17
CA PHE A 131 -8.35 8.56 13.06
C PHE A 131 -9.45 7.78 13.77
N LEU A 132 -9.28 6.47 13.99
CA LEU A 132 -10.23 5.67 14.76
C LEU A 132 -10.14 5.93 16.27
N SER A 133 -9.03 6.47 16.79
CA SER A 133 -8.81 6.68 18.23
C SER A 133 -8.84 8.17 18.63
N ILE A 134 -8.22 9.05 17.82
CA ILE A 134 -8.03 10.47 18.13
C ILE A 134 -9.36 11.22 18.37
N PRO A 135 -10.37 11.13 17.48
CA PRO A 135 -11.63 11.85 17.67
C PRO A 135 -12.33 11.45 18.97
N PHE A 136 -12.32 10.17 19.35
CA PHE A 136 -12.94 9.73 20.61
C PHE A 136 -12.29 10.39 21.82
N VAL A 137 -10.96 10.47 21.86
CA VAL A 137 -10.26 11.13 22.98
C VAL A 137 -10.53 12.64 22.99
N ILE A 138 -10.57 13.29 21.83
CA ILE A 138 -10.91 14.72 21.71
C ILE A 138 -12.31 14.98 22.24
N TYR A 139 -13.32 14.25 21.78
CA TYR A 139 -14.71 14.45 22.19
C TYR A 139 -14.99 14.01 23.63
N ALA A 140 -14.28 13.01 24.16
CA ALA A 140 -14.43 12.56 25.54
C ALA A 140 -13.77 13.52 26.55
N THR A 141 -12.62 14.12 26.19
CA THR A 141 -11.88 15.00 27.10
C THR A 141 -12.22 16.48 26.93
N GLY A 142 -12.85 16.86 25.81
CA GLY A 142 -13.10 18.26 25.42
C GLY A 142 -11.82 19.03 25.05
N LYS A 143 -10.64 18.41 25.17
CA LYS A 143 -9.36 19.04 24.87
C LYS A 143 -9.14 19.13 23.37
N THR A 144 -8.39 20.14 22.94
CA THR A 144 -7.92 20.22 21.56
C THR A 144 -6.79 19.21 21.32
N LEU A 145 -6.56 18.82 20.07
CA LEU A 145 -5.43 17.94 19.74
C LEU A 145 -4.08 18.55 20.15
N HIS A 146 -3.94 19.87 20.07
CA HIS A 146 -2.73 20.58 20.48
C HIS A 146 -2.49 20.47 22.00
N GLU A 147 -3.54 20.60 22.82
CA GLU A 147 -3.46 20.40 24.28
C GLU A 147 -3.10 18.96 24.65
N ILE A 148 -3.62 17.99 23.89
CA ILE A 148 -3.29 16.57 24.04
C ILE A 148 -1.80 16.35 23.72
N GLN A 149 -1.30 16.86 22.60
CA GLN A 149 0.10 16.72 22.18
C GLN A 149 1.10 17.40 23.13
N ASN A 150 0.71 18.50 23.77
CA ASN A 150 1.56 19.18 24.75
C ASN A 150 1.70 18.42 26.07
N ASN A 151 0.81 17.45 26.35
CA ASN A 151 0.90 16.57 27.50
C ASN A 151 1.48 15.21 27.08
N ILE A 152 2.78 14.99 27.34
CA ILE A 152 3.50 13.77 26.93
C ILE A 152 2.78 12.49 27.36
N PHE A 153 2.28 12.45 28.60
CA PHE A 153 1.61 11.25 29.12
C PHE A 153 0.31 10.96 28.38
N LEU A 154 -0.53 11.97 28.15
CA LEU A 154 -1.80 11.81 27.46
C LEU A 154 -1.58 11.47 25.98
N PHE A 155 -0.60 12.12 25.35
CA PHE A 155 -0.18 11.83 23.98
C PHE A 155 0.33 10.39 23.84
N PHE A 156 1.20 9.94 24.74
CA PHE A 156 1.71 8.56 24.77
C PHE A 156 0.58 7.54 24.92
N MET A 157 -0.35 7.74 25.86
CA MET A 157 -1.48 6.83 26.08
C MET A 157 -2.41 6.74 24.86
N LEU A 158 -2.66 7.87 24.20
CA LEU A 158 -3.42 7.92 22.94
C LEU A 158 -2.72 7.09 21.85
N CYS A 159 -1.43 7.34 21.62
CA CYS A 159 -0.66 6.63 20.59
C CYS A 159 -0.44 5.15 20.90
N LEU A 160 -0.38 4.76 22.17
CA LEU A 160 -0.19 3.37 22.59
C LEU A 160 -1.28 2.46 21.99
N THR A 161 -2.52 2.94 21.95
CA THR A 161 -3.64 2.18 21.36
C THR A 161 -3.40 1.92 19.87
N SER A 162 -2.98 2.94 19.13
CA SER A 162 -2.62 2.80 17.71
C SER A 162 -1.44 1.84 17.53
N ARG A 163 -0.39 1.96 18.36
CA ARG A 163 0.79 1.07 18.29
C ARG A 163 0.41 -0.39 18.52
N VAL A 164 -0.48 -0.70 19.46
CA VAL A 164 -0.94 -2.08 19.68
C VAL A 164 -1.59 -2.65 18.43
N ILE A 165 -2.44 -1.87 17.75
CA ILE A 165 -3.10 -2.30 16.50
C ILE A 165 -2.06 -2.52 15.39
N GLU A 166 -1.16 -1.55 15.19
CA GLU A 166 -0.10 -1.62 14.18
C GLU A 166 0.81 -2.83 14.37
N TYR A 167 1.36 -3.04 15.58
CA TYR A 167 2.23 -4.18 15.83
C TYR A 167 1.46 -5.51 15.77
N THR A 168 0.16 -5.53 16.06
CA THR A 168 -0.68 -6.72 15.81
C THR A 168 -0.78 -7.02 14.31
N ILE A 169 -0.98 -6.00 13.46
CA ILE A 169 -0.98 -6.14 12.01
C ILE A 169 0.39 -6.62 11.52
N LEU A 170 1.48 -6.05 12.03
CA LEU A 170 2.84 -6.44 11.65
C LEU A 170 3.14 -7.91 11.99
N VAL A 171 2.81 -8.34 13.21
CA VAL A 171 2.95 -9.75 13.63
C VAL A 171 2.11 -10.66 12.75
N PHE A 172 0.87 -10.26 12.44
CA PHE A 172 0.01 -11.00 11.52
C PHE A 172 0.62 -11.11 10.12
N LEU A 173 1.17 -10.03 9.57
CA LEU A 173 1.83 -10.02 8.26
C LEU A 173 3.08 -10.90 8.25
N ILE A 174 3.90 -10.87 9.29
CA ILE A 174 5.07 -11.76 9.43
C ILE A 174 4.62 -13.23 9.49
N ALA A 175 3.59 -13.54 10.28
CA ALA A 175 3.09 -14.90 10.44
C ALA A 175 2.38 -15.45 9.18
N LYS A 176 1.66 -14.60 8.44
CA LYS A 176 0.87 -14.96 7.23
C LYS A 176 1.54 -14.57 5.92
N LYS A 177 2.81 -14.17 5.95
CA LYS A 177 3.61 -13.69 4.80
C LYS A 177 3.49 -14.58 3.55
N ARG A 178 3.28 -15.89 3.73
CA ARG A 178 3.14 -16.89 2.64
C ARG A 178 1.90 -16.75 1.75
N THR A 179 0.83 -16.07 2.17
CA THR A 179 -0.44 -15.99 1.42
C THR A 179 -0.65 -14.68 0.67
N LEU A 180 -0.20 -13.54 1.20
CA LEU A 180 -0.42 -12.22 0.58
C LEU A 180 0.53 -11.95 -0.59
N LEU A 181 1.80 -12.36 -0.48
CA LEU A 181 2.83 -12.16 -1.53
C LEU A 181 2.62 -13.03 -2.79
N LYS A 182 1.79 -14.08 -2.73
CA LYS A 182 1.44 -14.87 -3.92
C LYS A 182 0.42 -14.16 -4.83
N ALA A 183 -0.30 -13.17 -4.32
CA ALA A 183 -1.20 -12.37 -5.11
C ALA A 183 -0.39 -11.34 -5.91
N ASN A 184 0.00 -11.72 -7.13
CA ASN A 184 0.75 -10.91 -8.10
C ASN A 184 0.04 -9.61 -8.56
N ILE A 185 -0.99 -9.16 -7.83
CA ILE A 185 -1.86 -8.01 -8.13
C ILE A 185 -1.04 -6.74 -8.35
N ILE A 186 0.02 -6.54 -7.58
CA ILE A 186 0.83 -5.32 -7.71
C ILE A 186 1.79 -5.41 -8.89
N ASN A 187 2.28 -6.60 -9.25
CA ASN A 187 2.99 -6.76 -10.51
C ASN A 187 2.08 -6.42 -11.70
N ILE A 188 0.79 -6.76 -11.64
CA ILE A 188 -0.22 -6.36 -12.65
C ILE A 188 -0.39 -4.82 -12.70
N VAL A 189 -0.41 -4.14 -11.55
CA VAL A 189 -0.47 -2.66 -11.52
C VAL A 189 0.70 -2.03 -12.28
N PHE A 190 1.91 -2.57 -12.11
CA PHE A 190 3.11 -2.09 -12.78
C PHE A 190 3.34 -2.69 -14.18
N GLU A 191 2.38 -3.46 -14.74
CA GLU A 191 2.41 -3.89 -16.14
C GLU A 191 1.93 -2.78 -17.09
N SER A 192 1.02 -1.90 -16.63
CA SER A 192 0.45 -0.81 -17.42
C SER A 192 0.67 0.53 -16.75
N LYS A 193 1.15 1.51 -17.54
CA LYS A 193 1.29 2.91 -17.09
C LYS A 193 -0.03 3.49 -16.61
N ILE A 194 -1.13 3.15 -17.29
CA ILE A 194 -2.48 3.63 -16.93
C ILE A 194 -2.88 3.07 -15.56
N LEU A 195 -2.71 1.77 -15.32
CA LEU A 195 -3.03 1.15 -14.03
C LEU A 195 -2.17 1.72 -12.90
N THR A 196 -0.87 1.93 -13.17
CA THR A 196 0.03 2.58 -12.21
C THR A 196 -0.47 3.98 -11.85
N THR A 197 -0.73 4.84 -12.84
CA THR A 197 -1.24 6.21 -12.62
C THR A 197 -2.57 6.22 -11.88
N LEU A 198 -3.51 5.35 -12.25
CA LEU A 198 -4.80 5.24 -11.56
C LEU A 198 -4.62 4.80 -10.10
N SER A 199 -3.70 3.87 -9.83
CA SER A 199 -3.42 3.42 -8.46
C SER A 199 -2.90 4.57 -7.59
N PHE A 200 -1.93 5.34 -8.10
CA PHE A 200 -1.44 6.52 -7.39
C PHE A 200 -2.52 7.58 -7.19
N LEU A 201 -3.36 7.82 -8.21
CA LEU A 201 -4.46 8.78 -8.11
C LEU A 201 -5.46 8.38 -7.03
N VAL A 202 -5.90 7.11 -7.02
CA VAL A 202 -6.83 6.59 -6.02
C VAL A 202 -6.23 6.71 -4.61
N LEU A 203 -4.96 6.33 -4.41
CA LEU A 203 -4.31 6.46 -3.11
C LEU A 203 -4.20 7.93 -2.68
N THR A 204 -3.79 8.81 -3.59
CA THR A 204 -3.65 10.25 -3.31
C THR A 204 -5.00 10.88 -2.96
N CYS A 205 -6.08 10.53 -3.66
CA CYS A 205 -7.42 11.01 -3.33
C CYS A 205 -7.89 10.54 -1.95
N ASN A 206 -7.66 9.27 -1.60
CA ASN A 206 -8.01 8.75 -0.27
C ASN A 206 -7.19 9.40 0.84
N PHE A 207 -5.90 9.64 0.59
CA PHE A 207 -5.02 10.35 1.50
C PHE A 207 -5.48 11.80 1.71
N ALA A 208 -5.79 12.53 0.63
CA ALA A 208 -6.30 13.90 0.70
C ALA A 208 -7.64 13.97 1.44
N LEU A 209 -8.56 13.02 1.19
CA LEU A 209 -9.83 12.91 1.89
C LEU A 209 -9.60 12.75 3.41
N LEU A 210 -8.72 11.82 3.80
CA LEU A 210 -8.43 11.57 5.21
C LEU A 210 -7.83 12.80 5.89
N MET A 211 -6.89 13.49 5.22
CA MET A 211 -6.30 14.74 5.71
C MET A 211 -7.36 15.83 5.95
N ILE A 212 -8.31 16.00 5.02
CA ILE A 212 -9.42 16.94 5.17
C ILE A 212 -10.30 16.55 6.37
N MET A 213 -10.62 15.26 6.51
CA MET A 213 -11.46 14.78 7.61
C MET A 213 -10.79 14.92 8.98
N VAL A 214 -9.49 14.63 9.08
CA VAL A 214 -8.69 14.88 10.30
C VAL A 214 -8.78 16.35 10.71
N ARG A 215 -8.67 17.27 9.75
CA ARG A 215 -8.80 18.70 10.00
C ARG A 215 -10.20 19.07 10.51
N ILE A 216 -11.24 18.69 9.79
CA ILE A 216 -12.63 19.06 10.11
C ILE A 216 -13.07 18.43 11.45
N ILE A 217 -12.81 17.14 11.65
CA ILE A 217 -13.31 16.38 12.81
C ILE A 217 -12.41 16.55 14.03
N GLY A 218 -11.09 16.57 13.84
CA GLY A 218 -10.11 16.66 14.93
C GLY A 218 -9.81 18.09 15.36
N TYR A 219 -9.55 19.00 14.41
CA TYR A 219 -9.15 20.37 14.73
C TYR A 219 -10.34 21.32 14.86
N GLU A 220 -11.30 21.25 13.94
CA GLU A 220 -12.47 22.15 13.93
C GLU A 220 -13.64 21.63 14.79
N LYS A 221 -13.51 20.42 15.36
CA LYS A 221 -14.51 19.79 16.23
C LYS A 221 -15.92 19.78 15.64
N ALA A 222 -16.05 19.62 14.32
CA ALA A 222 -17.32 19.77 13.61
C ALA A 222 -18.46 18.85 14.09
N LEU A 223 -18.15 17.78 14.82
CA LEU A 223 -19.15 16.83 15.34
C LEU A 223 -19.60 17.16 16.78
N GLU A 224 -19.13 18.25 17.38
CA GLU A 224 -19.40 18.58 18.80
C GLU A 224 -20.88 18.80 19.12
N SER A 225 -21.69 19.19 18.14
CA SER A 225 -23.14 19.39 18.30
C SER A 225 -23.98 18.13 18.04
N MET A 226 -23.38 17.05 17.53
CA MET A 226 -24.11 15.83 17.15
C MET A 226 -24.32 14.88 18.35
N SER A 227 -25.30 13.98 18.30
CA SER A 227 -25.43 12.91 19.29
C SER A 227 -24.28 11.91 19.19
N PHE A 228 -23.94 11.23 20.29
CA PHE A 228 -22.84 10.27 20.35
C PHE A 228 -22.91 9.21 19.23
N ASP A 229 -24.10 8.64 18.99
CA ASP A 229 -24.32 7.62 17.97
C ASP A 229 -24.01 8.13 16.55
N LEU A 230 -24.43 9.36 16.24
CA LEU A 230 -24.16 9.98 14.94
C LEU A 230 -22.67 10.28 14.77
N ARG A 231 -21.98 10.73 15.83
CA ARG A 231 -20.52 10.93 15.78
C ARG A 231 -19.79 9.64 15.48
N LEU A 232 -20.15 8.56 16.18
CA LEU A 232 -19.55 7.24 15.98
C LEU A 232 -19.77 6.75 14.55
N LEU A 233 -20.98 6.91 14.01
CA LEU A 233 -21.29 6.55 12.63
C LEU A 233 -20.43 7.33 11.62
N VAL A 234 -20.29 8.65 11.80
CA VAL A 234 -19.48 9.49 10.90
C VAL A 234 -18.00 9.11 10.95
N ILE A 235 -17.45 8.88 12.15
CA ILE A 235 -16.05 8.44 12.33
C ILE A 235 -15.83 7.09 11.63
N MET A 236 -16.70 6.10 11.88
CA MET A 236 -16.60 4.78 11.25
C MET A 236 -16.74 4.85 9.73
N ALA A 237 -17.70 5.63 9.21
CA ALA A 237 -17.89 5.82 7.78
C ALA A 237 -16.63 6.43 7.12
N THR A 238 -16.00 7.40 7.81
CA THR A 238 -14.78 8.06 7.35
C THR A 238 -13.60 7.07 7.28
N CYS A 239 -13.46 6.17 8.25
CA CYS A 239 -12.43 5.12 8.23
C CYS A 239 -12.69 4.05 7.15
N ILE A 240 -13.94 3.64 6.97
CA ILE A 240 -14.32 2.55 6.07
C ILE A 240 -14.20 2.97 4.60
N LEU A 241 -14.52 4.23 4.28
CA LEU A 241 -14.57 4.69 2.89
C LEU A 241 -13.23 4.52 2.13
N PRO A 242 -12.06 4.93 2.68
CA PRO A 242 -10.77 4.66 2.05
C PRO A 242 -10.47 3.18 1.85
N VAL A 243 -10.80 2.35 2.83
CA VAL A 243 -10.58 0.89 2.78
C VAL A 243 -11.42 0.28 1.66
N LEU A 244 -12.69 0.65 1.54
CA LEU A 244 -13.57 0.18 0.48
C LEU A 244 -13.09 0.64 -0.89
N ASN A 245 -12.72 1.92 -1.05
CA ASN A 245 -12.24 2.45 -2.33
C ASN A 245 -11.02 1.70 -2.83
N ILE A 246 -10.03 1.49 -1.97
CA ILE A 246 -8.80 0.77 -2.30
C ILE A 246 -9.08 -0.70 -2.60
N SER A 247 -9.88 -1.36 -1.74
CA SER A 247 -10.21 -2.78 -1.90
C SER A 247 -10.97 -3.04 -3.19
N LEU A 248 -11.98 -2.22 -3.50
CA LEU A 248 -12.76 -2.33 -4.74
C LEU A 248 -11.91 -2.10 -5.97
N PHE A 249 -10.99 -1.12 -5.92
CA PHE A 249 -10.09 -0.84 -7.03
C PHE A 249 -9.15 -2.02 -7.32
N PHE A 250 -8.43 -2.51 -6.30
CA PHE A 250 -7.54 -3.67 -6.47
C PHE A 250 -8.30 -4.95 -6.82
N TRP A 251 -9.49 -5.15 -6.26
CA TRP A 251 -10.37 -6.28 -6.62
C TRP A 251 -10.79 -6.21 -8.09
N SER A 252 -11.11 -5.02 -8.60
CA SER A 252 -11.48 -4.82 -10.00
C SER A 252 -10.32 -5.14 -10.94
N ILE A 253 -9.10 -4.71 -10.61
CA ILE A 253 -7.89 -5.06 -11.37
C ILE A 253 -7.70 -6.58 -11.40
N TYR A 254 -7.76 -7.21 -10.23
CA TYR A 254 -7.61 -8.66 -10.12
C TYR A 254 -8.66 -9.41 -10.95
N TYR A 255 -9.93 -9.00 -10.86
CA TYR A 255 -11.03 -9.60 -11.61
C TYR A 255 -10.83 -9.49 -13.13
N VAL A 256 -10.47 -8.31 -13.63
CA VAL A 256 -10.23 -8.08 -15.06
C VAL A 256 -9.08 -8.95 -15.55
N LYS A 257 -7.94 -8.95 -14.87
CA LYS A 257 -6.78 -9.75 -15.27
C LYS A 257 -7.07 -11.25 -15.23
N ASN A 258 -7.77 -11.73 -14.21
CA ASN A 258 -8.14 -13.14 -14.10
C ASN A 258 -9.07 -13.56 -15.26
N ARG A 259 -9.99 -12.68 -15.68
CA ARG A 259 -10.85 -12.90 -16.84
C ARG A 259 -10.06 -12.94 -18.15
N GLU A 260 -9.04 -12.10 -18.32
CA GLU A 260 -8.14 -12.14 -19.47
C GLU A 260 -7.38 -13.46 -19.56
N VAL A 261 -6.78 -13.91 -18.45
CA VAL A 261 -6.07 -15.19 -18.38
C VAL A 261 -7.00 -16.36 -18.70
N GLN A 262 -8.23 -16.34 -18.17
CA GLN A 262 -9.21 -17.38 -18.49
C GLN A 262 -9.62 -17.39 -19.97
N LYS A 263 -9.76 -16.21 -20.59
CA LYS A 263 -10.03 -16.13 -22.04
C LYS A 263 -8.88 -16.69 -22.87
N GLN A 264 -7.63 -16.34 -22.54
CA GLN A 264 -6.44 -16.87 -23.21
C GLN A 264 -6.34 -18.39 -23.06
N LYS A 265 -6.64 -18.92 -21.87
CA LYS A 265 -6.67 -20.36 -21.63
C LYS A 265 -7.72 -21.07 -22.49
N ASN A 266 -8.94 -20.53 -22.54
CA ASN A 266 -10.01 -21.08 -23.37
C ASN A 266 -9.66 -21.04 -24.87
N LEU A 267 -8.95 -20.00 -25.34
CA LEU A 267 -8.49 -19.91 -26.73
C LEU A 267 -7.36 -20.93 -27.02
N ALA A 268 -6.43 -21.10 -26.08
CA ALA A 268 -5.37 -22.09 -26.21
C ALA A 268 -5.92 -23.53 -26.26
N GLU A 269 -6.91 -23.85 -25.42
CA GLU A 269 -7.61 -25.14 -25.44
C GLU A 269 -8.31 -25.38 -26.78
N LYS A 270 -9.02 -24.39 -27.32
CA LYS A 270 -9.63 -24.48 -28.66
C LYS A 270 -8.61 -24.72 -29.77
N LEU A 271 -7.45 -24.08 -29.69
CA LEU A 271 -6.39 -24.21 -30.69
C LEU A 271 -5.71 -25.59 -30.62
N ASP A 272 -5.56 -26.13 -29.41
CA ASP A 272 -5.07 -27.51 -29.20
C ASP A 272 -6.06 -28.55 -29.76
N ASP A 273 -7.36 -28.36 -29.52
CA ASP A 273 -8.40 -29.24 -30.05
C ASP A 273 -8.46 -29.21 -31.58
N LEU A 274 -8.41 -28.03 -32.20
CA LEU A 274 -8.28 -27.89 -33.66
C LEU A 274 -7.04 -28.60 -34.20
N THR A 275 -5.91 -28.48 -33.50
CA THR A 275 -4.66 -29.14 -33.90
C THR A 275 -4.79 -30.67 -33.84
N LYS A 276 -5.49 -31.22 -32.83
CA LYS A 276 -5.79 -32.64 -32.73
C LYS A 276 -6.72 -33.10 -33.85
N GLU A 277 -7.75 -32.31 -34.17
CA GLU A 277 -8.67 -32.61 -35.27
C GLU A 277 -7.96 -32.65 -36.62
N ILE A 278 -7.06 -31.71 -36.90
CA ILE A 278 -6.22 -31.72 -38.11
C ILE A 278 -5.38 -33.00 -38.15
N LYS A 279 -4.67 -33.35 -37.07
CA LYS A 279 -3.85 -34.57 -37.02
C LYS A 279 -4.67 -35.84 -37.26
N LEU A 280 -5.88 -35.91 -36.72
CA LEU A 280 -6.79 -37.04 -36.95
C LEU A 280 -7.26 -37.11 -38.42
N CYS A 281 -7.51 -35.97 -39.05
CA CYS A 281 -7.91 -35.91 -40.47
C CYS A 281 -6.75 -36.30 -41.40
N THR A 282 -5.53 -35.85 -41.12
CA THR A 282 -4.33 -36.20 -41.91
C THR A 282 -3.97 -37.69 -41.80
N ASN A 283 -4.34 -38.34 -40.71
CA ASN A 283 -4.09 -39.77 -40.48
C ASN A 283 -5.24 -40.69 -40.94
N SER A 284 -6.33 -40.14 -41.48
CA SER A 284 -7.49 -40.94 -41.95
C SER A 284 -7.48 -41.07 -43.47
N ASP A 285 -7.64 -42.30 -44.00
CA ASP A 285 -7.60 -42.64 -45.43
C ASP A 285 -8.80 -42.08 -46.27
N PHE A 286 -9.62 -41.18 -45.72
CA PHE A 286 -10.84 -40.67 -46.36
C PHE A 286 -10.65 -39.28 -46.99
N TYR A 287 -10.11 -39.26 -48.21
CA TYR A 287 -9.77 -38.03 -48.96
C TYR A 287 -10.96 -37.09 -49.27
N ASP A 288 -12.20 -37.60 -49.39
CA ASP A 288 -13.35 -36.77 -49.79
C ASP A 288 -14.01 -36.00 -48.64
N ASN A 289 -13.82 -36.42 -47.38
CA ASN A 289 -14.40 -35.75 -46.21
C ASN A 289 -13.44 -34.73 -45.56
N ILE A 290 -12.18 -34.72 -46.02
CA ILE A 290 -11.10 -33.86 -45.53
C ILE A 290 -11.29 -32.40 -45.95
N LYS A 291 -11.85 -32.13 -47.14
CA LYS A 291 -12.03 -30.76 -47.65
C LYS A 291 -13.04 -29.94 -46.84
N TRP A 292 -14.19 -30.52 -46.50
CA TRP A 292 -15.19 -29.84 -45.67
C TRP A 292 -14.65 -29.58 -44.25
N LYS A 293 -13.93 -30.55 -43.68
CA LYS A 293 -13.36 -30.47 -42.33
C LYS A 293 -12.17 -29.50 -42.25
N LEU A 294 -11.34 -29.43 -43.28
CA LEU A 294 -10.32 -28.37 -43.42
C LEU A 294 -10.95 -26.99 -43.56
N THR A 295 -12.10 -26.88 -44.24
CA THR A 295 -12.81 -25.59 -44.38
C THR A 295 -13.42 -25.15 -43.05
N SER A 296 -13.92 -26.09 -42.22
CA SER A 296 -14.39 -25.75 -40.87
C SER A 296 -13.24 -25.33 -39.97
N VAL A 297 -12.13 -26.07 -39.99
CA VAL A 297 -10.91 -25.73 -39.25
C VAL A 297 -10.36 -24.37 -39.67
N GLN A 298 -10.33 -24.07 -40.97
CA GLN A 298 -9.89 -22.76 -41.47
C GLN A 298 -10.79 -21.65 -40.94
N LYS A 299 -12.12 -21.85 -40.94
CA LYS A 299 -13.06 -20.87 -40.42
C LYS A 299 -12.91 -20.66 -38.91
N ASP A 300 -12.67 -21.72 -38.15
CA ASP A 300 -12.42 -21.64 -36.71
C ASP A 300 -11.07 -20.96 -36.41
N MET A 301 -10.04 -21.17 -37.24
CA MET A 301 -8.78 -20.45 -37.17
C MET A 301 -8.93 -18.96 -37.52
N GLU A 302 -9.74 -18.62 -38.52
CA GLU A 302 -10.06 -17.24 -38.88
C GLU A 302 -10.80 -16.54 -37.73
N ASP A 303 -11.77 -17.21 -37.10
CA ASP A 303 -12.48 -16.69 -35.92
C ASP A 303 -11.55 -16.51 -34.70
N ILE A 304 -10.62 -17.44 -34.46
CA ILE A 304 -9.62 -17.31 -33.39
C ILE A 304 -8.64 -16.16 -33.70
N SER A 305 -8.18 -16.05 -34.95
CA SER A 305 -7.33 -14.97 -35.44
C SER A 305 -7.99 -13.61 -35.26
N LEU A 306 -9.24 -13.46 -35.71
CA LEU A 306 -10.03 -12.23 -35.53
C LEU A 306 -10.19 -11.86 -34.05
N ASN A 307 -10.43 -12.84 -33.19
CA ASN A 307 -10.51 -12.61 -31.74
C ASN A 307 -9.16 -12.24 -31.10
N LEU A 308 -8.03 -12.66 -31.68
CA LEU A 308 -6.69 -12.27 -31.25
C LEU A 308 -6.32 -10.85 -31.73
N TYR A 309 -6.59 -10.53 -33.00
CA TYR A 309 -6.30 -9.22 -33.59
C TYR A 309 -7.23 -8.09 -33.11
N HIS A 310 -8.45 -8.40 -32.68
CA HIS A 310 -9.33 -7.42 -32.02
C HIS A 310 -9.07 -7.28 -30.51
N THR A 311 -8.04 -7.92 -29.96
CA THR A 311 -7.50 -7.52 -28.65
C THR A 311 -6.78 -6.19 -28.85
N PRO A 312 -7.26 -5.06 -28.30
CA PRO A 312 -6.62 -3.78 -28.55
C PRO A 312 -5.17 -3.84 -28.05
N GLU A 313 -4.22 -3.51 -28.94
CA GLU A 313 -2.87 -3.11 -28.58
C GLU A 313 -2.97 -1.89 -27.64
N ASN A 314 -3.05 -2.12 -26.34
CA ASN A 314 -2.97 -1.06 -25.34
C ASN A 314 -1.52 -0.65 -25.18
N ASN A 315 -1.13 0.41 -25.91
CA ASN A 315 -0.05 1.32 -25.52
C ASN A 315 -0.38 2.05 -24.21
#